data_AF-A0A7R9AFA4-F1
#
_entry.id   AF-A0A7R9AFA4-F1
#
_cell.length_a   1.000
_cell.length_b   1.000
_cell.length_c   1.000
_cell.angle_alpha   90.00
_cell.angle_beta   90.00
_cell.angle_gamma   90.00
#
_symmetry.space_group_name_H-M   'P 1'
#
loop_
_entity.id
_entity.type
_entity.pdbx_description
1 polymer ?
#
loop_
_entity_poly.entity_id
_entity_poly.type
_entity_poly.pdbx_seq_one_letter_code
_entity_poly.pdbx_strand_id
1 'polypeptide(L)'
;MDSLGESVLVNKKCAAAAECLHDNVGCLLIDGQTMCISCCDEPYCNVSAPTNFSTAILVSNRPHSDPVGHNPGHHGGQPGSHSMTPPRTVLDPILALLCLALALYLLLSRCR
;
A
#
# COMPACT_ATOMS: atom_id res chain seq x y z
N MET A 1 0.93 -5.70 15.98
CA MET A 1 0.69 -5.96 17.40
C MET A 1 2.00 -6.21 18.11
N ASP A 2 2.06 -5.89 19.39
CA ASP A 2 3.09 -6.41 20.28
C ASP A 2 2.84 -7.90 20.59
N SER A 3 3.68 -8.49 21.44
CA SER A 3 3.56 -9.88 21.89
C SER A 3 2.31 -10.17 22.73
N LEU A 4 1.57 -9.13 23.16
CA LEU A 4 0.33 -9.25 23.94
C LEU A 4 -0.92 -9.09 23.06
N GLY A 5 -0.76 -8.79 21.78
CA GLY A 5 -1.87 -8.58 20.84
C GLY A 5 -2.39 -7.14 20.80
N GLU A 6 -1.77 -6.21 21.51
CA GLU A 6 -2.15 -4.80 21.51
C GLU A 6 -1.64 -4.11 20.24
N SER A 7 -2.44 -3.15 19.75
CA SER A 7 -2.11 -2.42 18.53
C SER A 7 -1.10 -1.31 18.83
N VAL A 8 0.16 -1.54 18.47
CA VAL A 8 1.26 -0.57 18.66
C VAL A 8 1.14 0.62 17.71
N LEU A 9 0.74 0.39 16.46
CA LEU A 9 0.61 1.42 15.42
C LEU A 9 -0.50 1.05 14.45
N VAL A 10 -1.35 2.02 14.11
CA VAL A 10 -2.41 1.88 13.09
C VAL A 10 -2.27 3.02 12.09
N ASN A 11 -2.06 2.67 10.82
CA ASN A 11 -2.02 3.63 9.72
C ASN A 11 -3.15 3.31 8.74
N LYS A 12 -4.05 4.27 8.52
CA LYS A 12 -5.19 4.14 7.61
C LYS A 12 -5.09 5.18 6.51
N LYS A 13 -5.22 4.73 5.26
CA LYS A 13 -5.25 5.58 4.08
C LYS A 13 -6.22 5.01 3.05
N CYS A 14 -6.68 5.87 2.15
CA CYS A 14 -7.23 5.39 0.88
C CYS A 14 -6.06 4.86 0.02
N ALA A 15 -6.26 3.71 -0.61
CA ALA A 15 -5.24 3.04 -1.42
C ALA A 15 -5.79 2.77 -2.83
N ALA A 16 -4.88 2.66 -3.81
CA ALA A 16 -5.27 2.22 -5.14
C ALA A 16 -5.52 0.70 -5.15
N ALA A 17 -6.35 0.20 -6.07
CA ALA A 17 -6.65 -1.23 -6.19
C ALA A 17 -5.39 -2.11 -6.33
N ALA A 18 -4.33 -1.60 -6.98
CA ALA A 18 -3.05 -2.29 -7.13
C ALA A 18 -2.30 -2.51 -5.80
N GLU A 19 -2.52 -1.65 -4.80
CA GLU A 19 -1.96 -1.83 -3.45
C GLU A 19 -2.74 -2.85 -2.62
N CYS A 20 -3.97 -3.18 -3.04
CA CYS A 20 -4.90 -4.08 -2.36
C CYS A 20 -5.06 -5.43 -3.06
N LEU A 21 -4.08 -5.82 -3.90
CA LEU A 21 -4.01 -7.16 -4.48
C LEU A 21 -3.86 -8.22 -3.40
N HIS A 22 -4.22 -9.46 -3.74
CA HIS A 22 -4.19 -10.59 -2.81
C HIS A 22 -2.82 -10.77 -2.14
N ASP A 23 -1.73 -10.52 -2.86
CA ASP A 23 -0.36 -10.66 -2.35
C ASP A 23 0.06 -9.55 -1.37
N ASN A 24 -0.69 -8.44 -1.32
CA ASN A 24 -0.37 -7.28 -0.49
C ASN A 24 -1.22 -7.18 0.79
N VAL A 25 -2.31 -7.96 0.88
CA VAL A 25 -3.14 -8.08 2.10
C VAL A 25 -2.74 -9.33 2.87
N GLY A 26 -2.93 -9.32 4.19
CA GLY A 26 -2.52 -10.42 5.07
C GLY A 26 -1.69 -9.94 6.25
N CYS A 27 -1.13 -10.89 6.99
CA CYS A 27 -0.27 -10.60 8.14
C CYS A 27 1.14 -11.17 7.96
N LEU A 28 2.14 -10.45 8.49
CA LEU A 28 3.55 -10.79 8.43
C LEU A 28 4.15 -10.58 9.82
N LEU A 29 5.08 -11.45 10.22
CA LEU A 29 5.85 -11.25 11.46
C LEU A 29 7.17 -10.55 11.13
N ILE A 30 7.36 -9.34 11.64
CA ILE A 30 8.53 -8.51 11.41
C ILE A 30 9.07 -8.08 12.77
N ASP A 31 10.32 -8.45 13.09
CA ASP A 31 10.99 -8.09 14.34
C ASP A 31 10.17 -8.38 15.61
N GLY A 32 9.47 -9.53 15.62
CA GLY A 32 8.62 -9.95 16.74
C GLY A 32 7.27 -9.22 16.83
N GLN A 33 6.95 -8.37 15.87
CA GLN A 33 5.67 -7.65 15.77
C GLN A 33 4.86 -8.18 14.60
N THR A 34 3.56 -8.39 14.82
CA THR A 34 2.63 -8.80 13.76
C THR A 34 2.15 -7.56 13.00
N MET A 35 2.50 -7.44 11.73
CA MET A 35 1.98 -6.41 10.83
C MET A 35 0.86 -7.00 10.01
N CYS A 36 -0.33 -6.38 10.02
CA CYS A 36 -1.47 -6.84 9.24
C CYS A 36 -1.98 -5.74 8.31
N ILE A 37 -2.30 -6.10 7.07
CA ILE A 37 -2.81 -5.22 6.03
C ILE A 37 -4.17 -5.75 5.58
N SER A 38 -5.19 -4.90 5.63
CA SER A 38 -6.55 -5.16 5.13
C SER A 38 -6.99 -4.03 4.22
N CYS A 39 -7.73 -4.37 3.16
CA CYS A 39 -8.32 -3.39 2.25
C CYS A 39 -9.83 -3.57 2.17
N CYS A 40 -10.54 -2.51 1.79
CA CYS A 40 -11.97 -2.58 1.55
C CYS A 40 -12.42 -1.47 0.59
N ASP A 41 -13.47 -1.74 -0.19
CA ASP A 41 -13.86 -0.90 -1.34
C ASP A 41 -15.10 -0.01 -1.07
N GLU A 42 -15.65 -0.06 0.13
CA GLU A 42 -16.83 0.70 0.56
C GLU A 42 -16.41 1.91 1.41
N PRO A 43 -17.08 3.08 1.32
CA PRO A 43 -16.77 4.20 2.20
C PRO A 43 -16.87 3.79 3.68
N TYR A 44 -15.90 4.24 4.48
CA TYR A 44 -15.83 4.00 5.93
C TYR A 44 -15.79 2.52 6.37
N CYS A 45 -15.47 1.59 5.47
CA CYS A 45 -15.38 0.16 5.79
C CYS A 45 -14.23 -0.19 6.75
N ASN A 46 -13.18 0.63 6.79
CA ASN A 46 -11.95 0.37 7.54
C ASN A 46 -12.05 0.84 9.00
N VAL A 47 -13.18 0.62 9.67
CA VAL A 47 -13.42 1.10 11.06
C VAL A 47 -12.53 0.36 12.06
N SER A 48 -12.48 -0.98 11.96
CA SER A 48 -11.61 -1.83 12.78
C SER A 48 -10.25 -2.04 12.12
N ALA A 49 -9.22 -2.28 12.95
CA ALA A 49 -7.91 -2.71 12.46
C ALA A 49 -7.86 -4.24 12.39
N PRO A 50 -7.22 -4.83 11.36
CA PRO A 50 -7.06 -6.28 11.28
C PRO A 50 -6.10 -6.75 12.37
N THR A 51 -6.48 -7.80 13.10
CA THR A 51 -5.67 -8.36 14.20
C THR A 51 -5.07 -9.72 13.91
N ASN A 52 -5.57 -10.39 12.87
CA ASN A 52 -5.23 -11.77 12.54
C ASN A 52 -5.32 -11.98 11.02
N PHE A 53 -4.75 -13.09 10.55
CA PHE A 53 -4.79 -13.47 9.13
C PHE A 53 -6.21 -13.51 8.56
N SER A 54 -7.19 -13.95 9.34
CA SER A 54 -8.59 -14.02 8.90
C SER A 54 -9.26 -12.64 8.71
N THR A 55 -8.77 -11.59 9.38
CA THR A 55 -9.31 -10.23 9.27
C THR A 55 -8.47 -9.34 8.35
N ALA A 56 -7.24 -9.75 8.04
CA ALA A 56 -6.33 -9.11 7.10
C ALA A 56 -6.62 -9.53 5.65
N ILE A 57 -7.81 -9.18 5.15
CA ILE A 57 -8.28 -9.56 3.82
C ILE A 57 -8.72 -8.33 3.01
N LEU A 58 -8.97 -8.53 1.72
CA LEU A 58 -9.73 -7.60 0.90
C LEU A 58 -11.23 -7.85 1.10
N VAL A 59 -11.94 -6.88 1.67
CA VAL A 59 -13.40 -6.90 1.80
C VAL A 59 -14.00 -6.13 0.62
N SER A 60 -14.53 -6.86 -0.35
CA SER A 60 -15.22 -6.27 -1.49
C SER A 60 -16.58 -6.90 -1.69
N ASN A 61 -17.61 -6.07 -1.82
CA ASN A 61 -18.94 -6.49 -2.26
C ASN A 61 -19.06 -6.51 -3.79
N ARG A 62 -17.96 -6.21 -4.51
CA ARG A 62 -17.91 -6.32 -5.96
C ARG A 62 -17.52 -7.75 -6.33
N PRO A 63 -18.14 -8.35 -7.35
CA PRO A 63 -17.65 -9.62 -7.87
C PRO A 63 -16.19 -9.42 -8.26
N HIS A 64 -15.31 -10.30 -7.76
CA HIS A 64 -13.90 -10.34 -8.13
C HIS A 64 -13.83 -10.69 -9.62
N SER A 65 -13.93 -9.70 -10.48
CA SER A 65 -13.35 -9.82 -11.81
C SER A 65 -11.86 -9.88 -11.56
N ASP A 66 -11.30 -11.09 -11.57
CA ASP A 66 -9.87 -11.30 -11.85
C ASP A 66 -9.41 -10.31 -12.92
N PRO A 67 -8.14 -9.87 -12.96
CA PRO A 67 -7.63 -9.02 -14.02
C PRO A 67 -7.65 -9.80 -15.35
N VAL A 68 -8.82 -9.87 -15.97
CA VAL A 68 -9.03 -10.21 -17.38
C VAL A 68 -8.22 -9.20 -18.15
N GLY A 69 -7.27 -9.74 -18.93
CA GLY A 69 -6.36 -8.97 -19.75
C GLY A 69 -7.08 -7.87 -20.53
N HIS A 70 -6.43 -6.72 -20.59
CA HIS A 70 -6.85 -5.58 -21.40
C HIS A 70 -7.22 -6.03 -22.82
N ASN A 71 -8.50 -5.94 -23.16
CA ASN A 71 -8.95 -5.84 -24.55
C ASN A 71 -9.68 -4.51 -24.71
N PRO A 72 -9.18 -3.56 -25.53
CA PRO A 72 -9.84 -2.29 -25.72
C PRO A 72 -10.94 -2.46 -26.77
N GLY A 73 -12.20 -2.32 -26.35
CA GLY A 73 -13.33 -2.42 -27.28
C GLY A 73 -14.68 -2.01 -26.71
N HIS A 74 -15.05 -0.77 -27.01
CA HIS A 74 -16.42 -0.26 -27.21
C HIS A 74 -17.23 0.41 -26.07
N HIS A 75 -17.37 1.73 -26.26
CA HIS A 75 -18.33 2.74 -25.79
C HIS A 75 -19.52 2.35 -24.90
N GLY A 76 -19.63 3.04 -23.75
CA GLY A 76 -20.91 3.30 -23.09
C GLY A 76 -20.79 3.91 -21.68
N GLY A 77 -21.07 5.21 -21.54
CA GLY A 77 -21.57 5.82 -20.29
C GLY A 77 -20.53 6.29 -19.24
N GLN A 78 -20.21 7.59 -19.24
CA GLN A 78 -19.57 8.26 -18.11
C GLN A 78 -20.57 8.47 -16.95
N PRO A 79 -20.12 8.23 -15.71
CA PRO A 79 -20.20 9.28 -14.69
C PRO A 79 -18.79 9.64 -14.21
N GLY A 80 -18.57 10.93 -13.97
CA GLY A 80 -17.27 11.51 -13.64
C GLY A 80 -16.56 10.79 -12.49
N SER A 81 -15.50 10.08 -12.83
CA SER A 81 -14.47 9.63 -11.90
C SER A 81 -13.39 10.70 -11.87
N HIS A 82 -13.41 11.54 -10.83
CA HIS A 82 -12.24 12.33 -10.48
C HIS A 82 -11.15 11.34 -10.04
N SER A 83 -10.33 10.93 -11.01
CA SER A 83 -9.13 10.15 -10.82
C SER A 83 -8.14 11.05 -10.08
N MET A 84 -8.16 10.97 -8.75
CA MET A 84 -7.07 11.49 -7.93
C MET A 84 -5.94 10.47 -8.04
N THR A 85 -5.23 10.48 -9.18
CA THR A 85 -3.96 9.79 -9.28
C THR A 85 -3.05 10.32 -8.17
N PRO A 86 -2.50 9.48 -7.27
CA PRO A 86 -1.43 9.95 -6.41
C PRO A 86 -0.33 10.49 -7.31
N PRO A 87 0.33 11.62 -6.97
CA PRO A 87 1.49 12.04 -7.71
C PRO A 87 2.45 10.87 -7.70
N ARG A 88 2.76 10.33 -8.88
CA ARG A 88 3.94 9.50 -9.03
C ARG A 88 5.08 10.41 -8.61
N THR A 89 5.59 10.24 -7.39
CA THR A 89 6.89 10.74 -7.00
C THR A 89 7.85 10.05 -7.95
N VAL A 90 8.08 10.68 -9.09
CA VAL A 90 9.22 10.38 -9.94
C VAL A 90 10.38 10.56 -8.99
N LEU A 91 10.98 9.45 -8.58
CA LEU A 91 12.22 9.47 -7.84
C LEU A 91 13.21 10.14 -8.78
N ASP A 92 13.37 11.45 -8.59
CA ASP A 92 14.15 12.28 -9.47
C ASP A 92 15.57 11.70 -9.49
N PRO A 93 16.09 11.28 -10.65
CA PRO A 93 17.42 10.66 -10.73
C PRO A 93 18.49 11.60 -10.17
N ILE A 94 18.24 12.92 -10.18
CA ILE A 94 19.11 13.94 -9.60
C ILE A 94 19.14 13.80 -8.07
N LEU A 95 17.98 13.59 -7.43
CA LEU A 95 17.89 13.43 -5.97
C LEU A 95 18.56 12.14 -5.49
N ALA A 96 18.44 11.05 -6.26
CA ALA A 96 19.14 9.80 -5.98
C ALA A 96 20.67 9.97 -6.08
N LEU A 97 21.16 10.69 -7.09
CA LEU A 97 22.58 11.00 -7.26
C LEU A 97 23.12 11.86 -6.11
N LEU A 98 22.36 12.89 -5.70
CA LEU A 98 22.69 13.76 -4.57
C LEU A 98 22.78 12.98 -3.26
N CYS A 99 21.84 12.07 -3.00
CA CYS A 99 21.86 11.20 -1.82
C CYS A 99 23.10 10.29 -1.80
N LEU A 100 23.44 9.65 -2.93
CA LEU A 100 24.64 8.82 -3.04
C LEU A 100 25.93 9.63 -2.82
N ALA A 101 26.01 10.82 -3.41
CA ALA A 101 27.16 11.72 -3.24
C ALA A 101 27.32 12.18 -1.78
N LEU A 102 26.24 12.56 -1.11
CA LEU A 102 26.23 12.91 0.32
C LEU A 102 26.63 11.74 1.21
N ALA A 103 26.11 10.53 0.94
CA ALA A 103 26.47 9.33 1.66
C ALA A 103 27.96 9.00 1.51
N LEU A 104 28.51 9.08 0.29
CA LEU A 104 29.92 8.86 0.02
C LEU A 104 30.79 9.93 0.70
N TYR A 105 30.39 11.19 0.65
CA TYR A 105 31.10 12.29 1.32
C TYR A 105 31.15 12.11 2.84
N LEU A 106 30.03 11.71 3.48
CA LEU A 106 29.99 11.43 4.91
C LEU A 106 30.84 10.20 5.30
N LEU A 107 30.85 9.16 4.47
CA LEU A 107 31.71 7.99 4.66
C LEU A 107 33.20 8.36 4.55
N LEU A 108 33.57 9.16 3.55
CA LEU A 108 34.94 9.66 3.37
C LEU A 108 35.36 10.61 4.50
N SER A 109 34.45 11.47 4.97
CA SER A 109 34.69 12.39 6.08
C SER A 109 34.86 11.67 7.42
N ARG A 110 34.26 10.48 7.58
CA ARG A 110 34.44 9.63 8.77
C ARG A 110 35.69 8.75 8.71
N CYS A 111 36.33 8.62 7.53
CA CYS A 111 37.58 7.87 7.34
C CYS A 111 38.84 8.75 7.35
N ARG A 112 38.71 10.05 7.60
CA ARG A 112 39.81 11.01 7.70
C ARG A 112 39.89 11.58 9.11
#